data_AF-A0A3C0XFW6-F1
#
_entry.id   AF-A0A3C0XFW6-F1
#
_cell.length_a   1.000
_cell.length_b   1.000
_cell.length_c   1.000
_cell.angle_alpha   90.00
_cell.angle_beta   90.00
_cell.angle_gamma   90.00
#
_symmetry.space_group_name_H-M   'P 1'
#
loop_
_entity.id
_entity.type
_entity.pdbx_description
1 polymer ?
#
loop_
_entity_poly.entity_id
_entity_poly.type
_entity_poly.pdbx_seq_one_letter_code
_entity_poly.pdbx_strand_id
1 'polypeptide(L)'
;MTSEMQADRSAQPESVPRHEDRFIASEELARLVMRTAGSHLQLARDDRPYQWSTTAYCDTYDWAIYRAAVAGQALRLRFREYHRTRPDEAFTSARVWLELKEDTVDMSRKERFEIAGDVVPAFLRGETDLTDASGGLGQKAAELVRAGARPVVVTQYNRLAYAAPDDRIRITADHNLIYLAVPWTTNSDDAVPIRIGPILARETDVVIEMKWLGELPAWAEELHGYLRQRAPADRPSKFVVAMRHLLGEAKS
;
A
#
# COMPACT_ATOMS: atom_id res chain seq x y z
N MET A 1 25.18 -20.46 23.65
CA MET A 1 24.69 -20.99 22.36
C MET A 1 23.37 -21.68 22.61
N THR A 2 22.29 -20.97 22.39
CA THR A 2 20.95 -21.54 22.24
C THR A 2 20.23 -20.60 21.28
N SER A 3 20.29 -20.99 20.02
CA SER A 3 19.51 -20.43 18.92
C SER A 3 18.07 -20.88 19.16
N GLU A 4 17.19 -19.97 19.55
CA GLU A 4 15.75 -20.16 19.43
C GLU A 4 15.22 -19.14 18.42
N MET A 5 15.23 -19.63 17.18
CA MET A 5 14.45 -19.19 16.04
C MET A 5 13.00 -19.01 16.48
N GLN A 6 12.58 -17.76 16.75
CA GLN A 6 11.24 -17.45 17.26
C GLN A 6 10.39 -16.75 16.20
N ALA A 7 9.39 -17.52 15.77
CA ALA A 7 8.15 -17.17 15.08
C ALA A 7 8.26 -16.68 13.61
N ASP A 8 8.29 -17.68 12.73
CA ASP A 8 7.70 -17.66 11.40
C ASP A 8 6.24 -17.15 11.47
N ARG A 9 6.04 -15.86 11.21
CA ARG A 9 4.73 -15.32 10.87
C ARG A 9 4.51 -15.55 9.39
N SER A 10 4.00 -16.75 9.12
CA SER A 10 3.46 -17.28 7.88
C SER A 10 3.16 -16.20 6.82
N ALA A 11 3.71 -16.39 5.63
CA ALA A 11 3.22 -15.75 4.40
C ALA A 11 1.69 -15.71 4.43
N GLN A 12 1.08 -14.53 4.27
CA GLN A 12 -0.37 -14.42 4.15
C GLN A 12 -0.73 -14.67 2.68
N PRO A 13 -1.26 -15.87 2.31
CA PRO A 13 -1.45 -16.23 0.90
C PRO A 13 -2.73 -15.62 0.32
N GLU A 14 -2.66 -15.41 -0.99
CA GLU A 14 -3.72 -15.23 -2.00
C GLU A 14 -5.02 -14.50 -1.61
N SER A 15 -5.15 -13.28 -2.13
CA SER A 15 -6.45 -12.65 -2.32
C SER A 15 -7.22 -13.35 -3.42
N VAL A 16 -8.36 -13.95 -3.09
CA VAL A 16 -9.41 -14.27 -4.08
C VAL A 16 -9.68 -13.00 -4.90
N PRO A 17 -9.84 -13.08 -6.24
CA PRO A 17 -10.20 -11.93 -7.06
C PRO A 17 -11.42 -11.21 -6.47
N ARG A 18 -11.32 -9.89 -6.31
CA ARG A 18 -12.38 -9.06 -5.72
C ARG A 18 -12.65 -7.89 -6.64
N HIS A 19 -13.91 -7.48 -6.68
CA HIS A 19 -14.25 -6.18 -7.21
C HIS A 19 -13.68 -5.09 -6.29
N GLU A 20 -13.22 -4.00 -6.88
CA GLU A 20 -12.62 -2.89 -6.16
C GLU A 20 -12.92 -1.57 -6.86
N ASP A 21 -13.63 -0.68 -6.16
CA ASP A 21 -13.83 0.71 -6.60
C ASP A 21 -13.19 1.68 -5.61
N ARG A 22 -12.63 2.76 -6.16
CA ARG A 22 -11.96 3.82 -5.39
C ARG A 22 -12.55 5.18 -5.75
N PHE A 23 -12.87 5.95 -4.72
CA PHE A 23 -13.55 7.23 -4.81
C PHE A 23 -12.73 8.33 -4.14
N ILE A 24 -12.81 9.55 -4.67
CA ILE A 24 -12.39 10.77 -3.96
C ILE A 24 -13.65 11.40 -3.36
N ALA A 25 -13.77 11.35 -2.04
CA ALA A 25 -14.95 11.82 -1.33
C ALA A 25 -14.61 12.98 -0.41
N SER A 26 -15.49 13.98 -0.33
CA SER A 26 -15.39 15.02 0.68
C SER A 26 -15.40 14.41 2.09
N GLU A 27 -14.85 15.12 3.06
CA GLU A 27 -14.82 14.68 4.47
C GLU A 27 -16.24 14.39 5.01
N GLU A 28 -17.25 15.17 4.60
CA GLU A 28 -18.65 14.93 4.98
C GLU A 28 -19.18 13.60 4.41
N LEU A 29 -18.93 13.36 3.12
CA LEU A 29 -19.35 12.12 2.44
C LEU A 29 -18.62 10.91 3.04
N ALA A 30 -17.32 11.01 3.27
CA ALA A 30 -16.53 9.97 3.91
C ALA A 30 -17.06 9.63 5.30
N ARG A 31 -17.41 10.63 6.12
CA ARG A 31 -18.00 10.40 7.44
C ARG A 31 -19.35 9.69 7.36
N LEU A 32 -20.20 10.05 6.40
CA LEU A 32 -21.46 9.35 6.18
C LEU A 32 -21.20 7.87 5.84
N VAL A 33 -20.34 7.62 4.86
CA VAL A 33 -19.98 6.27 4.40
C VAL A 33 -19.43 5.42 5.53
N MET A 34 -18.48 5.96 6.31
CA MET A 34 -17.85 5.21 7.39
C MET A 34 -18.78 5.00 8.59
N ARG A 35 -19.75 5.89 8.85
CA ARG A 35 -20.82 5.64 9.83
C ARG A 35 -21.75 4.53 9.36
N THR A 36 -22.19 4.56 8.11
CA THR A 36 -23.04 3.50 7.54
C THR A 36 -22.31 2.16 7.56
N ALA A 37 -21.05 2.11 7.12
CA ALA A 37 -20.23 0.92 7.18
C ALA A 37 -20.09 0.39 8.62
N GLY A 38 -19.86 1.26 9.60
CA GLY A 38 -19.75 0.88 11.01
C GLY A 38 -21.04 0.33 11.64
N SER A 39 -22.22 0.60 11.04
CA SER A 39 -23.49 -0.01 11.47
C SER A 39 -23.67 -1.45 10.98
N HIS A 40 -22.91 -1.87 9.95
CA HIS A 40 -23.07 -3.18 9.31
C HIS A 40 -21.83 -4.07 9.41
N LEU A 41 -20.65 -3.49 9.60
CA LEU A 41 -19.36 -4.17 9.54
C LEU A 41 -18.55 -3.94 10.82
N GLN A 42 -17.58 -4.82 11.07
CA GLN A 42 -16.69 -4.70 12.22
C GLN A 42 -15.47 -3.84 11.88
N LEU A 43 -14.98 -3.09 12.86
CA LEU A 43 -13.73 -2.36 12.73
C LEU A 43 -12.59 -3.36 12.46
N ALA A 44 -11.84 -3.14 11.38
CA ALA A 44 -10.76 -4.03 11.00
C ALA A 44 -9.61 -3.92 12.02
N ARG A 45 -9.39 -5.00 12.80
CA ARG A 45 -8.43 -5.03 13.91
C ARG A 45 -6.99 -4.72 13.49
N ASP A 46 -6.62 -5.12 12.28
CA ASP A 46 -5.27 -4.95 11.75
C ASP A 46 -4.95 -3.50 11.37
N ASP A 47 -5.96 -2.69 11.08
CA ASP A 47 -5.76 -1.31 10.60
C ASP A 47 -5.62 -0.28 11.72
N ARG A 48 -5.68 -0.72 13.00
CA ARG A 48 -5.51 0.07 14.24
C ARG A 48 -5.83 1.57 14.05
N PRO A 49 -7.07 2.01 14.26
CA PRO A 49 -7.53 3.33 13.83
C PRO A 49 -6.59 4.45 14.32
N TYR A 50 -6.36 5.43 13.45
CA TYR A 50 -5.51 6.61 13.67
C TYR A 50 -3.99 6.38 13.68
N GLN A 51 -3.51 5.22 13.25
CA GLN A 51 -2.08 5.05 12.93
C GLN A 51 -1.76 5.60 11.55
N TRP A 52 -0.52 6.07 11.39
CA TRP A 52 0.04 6.43 10.10
C TRP A 52 0.51 5.15 9.40
N SER A 53 -0.04 4.90 8.22
CA SER A 53 0.50 3.92 7.29
C SER A 53 1.53 4.59 6.40
N THR A 54 2.80 4.18 6.49
CA THR A 54 3.88 4.64 5.60
C THR A 54 4.16 3.53 4.60
N THR A 55 4.10 3.82 3.30
CA THR A 55 4.40 2.84 2.25
C THR A 55 5.47 3.37 1.32
N ALA A 56 6.63 2.72 1.28
CA ALA A 56 7.64 2.98 0.26
C ALA A 56 7.39 2.07 -0.95
N TYR A 57 7.12 2.67 -2.11
CA TYR A 57 6.94 1.94 -3.37
C TYR A 57 8.26 1.90 -4.13
N CYS A 58 8.57 0.74 -4.69
CA CYS A 58 9.79 0.55 -5.47
C CYS A 58 9.52 0.63 -6.98
N ASP A 59 10.49 1.16 -7.70
CA ASP A 59 10.55 1.13 -9.16
C ASP A 59 12.01 1.04 -9.62
N THR A 60 12.23 0.67 -10.88
CA THR A 60 13.53 0.64 -11.52
C THR A 60 13.97 2.03 -11.99
N TYR A 61 15.25 2.20 -12.30
CA TYR A 61 15.81 3.46 -12.81
C TYR A 61 15.11 3.98 -14.06
N ASP A 62 14.66 3.05 -14.90
CA ASP A 62 13.95 3.37 -16.13
C ASP A 62 12.43 3.40 -15.92
N TRP A 63 11.89 3.33 -14.70
CA TRP A 63 10.44 3.39 -14.41
C TRP A 63 9.62 2.25 -15.04
N ALA A 64 10.21 1.06 -15.18
CA ALA A 64 9.57 -0.07 -15.82
C ALA A 64 8.30 -0.52 -15.07
N ILE A 65 8.31 -0.50 -13.73
CA ILE A 65 7.17 -0.93 -12.91
C ILE A 65 6.03 0.08 -13.03
N TYR A 66 6.32 1.38 -13.05
CA TYR A 66 5.32 2.42 -13.30
C TYR A 66 4.64 2.26 -14.67
N ARG A 67 5.44 2.12 -15.75
CA ARG A 67 4.88 1.93 -17.10
C ARG A 67 3.99 0.69 -17.18
N ALA A 68 4.45 -0.41 -16.60
CA ALA A 68 3.70 -1.65 -16.54
C ALA A 68 2.39 -1.47 -15.73
N ALA A 69 2.42 -0.72 -14.63
CA ALA A 69 1.25 -0.45 -13.80
C ALA A 69 0.22 0.44 -14.51
N VAL A 70 0.66 1.40 -15.34
CA VAL A 70 -0.23 2.20 -16.21
C VAL A 70 -0.86 1.33 -17.29
N ALA A 71 -0.15 0.34 -17.81
CA ALA A 71 -0.66 -0.65 -18.77
C ALA A 71 -1.58 -1.71 -18.13
N GLY A 72 -1.80 -1.66 -16.81
CA GLY A 72 -2.67 -2.60 -16.09
C GLY A 72 -2.02 -3.96 -15.79
N GLN A 73 -0.72 -4.11 -15.99
CA GLN A 73 0.02 -5.35 -15.74
C GLN A 73 1.31 -5.05 -14.99
N ALA A 74 1.36 -5.24 -13.68
CA ALA A 74 2.58 -4.95 -12.92
C ALA A 74 2.74 -5.80 -11.68
N LEU A 75 3.98 -6.25 -11.46
CA LEU A 75 4.44 -6.74 -10.17
C LEU A 75 5.13 -5.59 -9.43
N ARG A 76 4.50 -5.08 -8.37
CA ARG A 76 5.04 -3.97 -7.56
C ARG A 76 5.59 -4.49 -6.25
N LEU A 77 6.85 -4.21 -5.99
CA LEU A 77 7.47 -4.31 -4.68
C LEU A 77 7.19 -3.04 -3.87
N ARG A 78 6.77 -3.21 -2.62
CA ARG A 78 6.63 -2.11 -1.68
C ARG A 78 6.86 -2.58 -0.25
N PHE A 79 7.26 -1.64 0.58
CA PHE A 79 7.48 -1.85 2.00
C PHE A 79 6.46 -1.03 2.78
N ARG A 80 5.87 -1.62 3.81
CA ARG A 80 4.86 -0.95 4.63
C ARG A 80 5.19 -1.01 6.11
N GLU A 81 5.00 0.13 6.75
CA GLU A 81 5.17 0.36 8.17
C GLU A 81 3.92 1.02 8.77
N TYR A 82 3.74 0.81 10.07
CA TYR A 82 2.65 1.39 10.85
C TYR A 82 3.23 2.17 12.02
N HIS A 83 2.89 3.46 12.12
CA HIS A 83 3.46 4.36 13.11
C HIS A 83 2.37 5.04 13.93
N ARG A 84 2.67 5.30 15.20
CA ARG A 84 1.78 6.10 16.06
C ARG A 84 1.81 7.58 15.70
N THR A 85 2.96 8.07 15.26
CA THR A 85 3.19 9.46 14.82
C THR A 85 3.73 9.44 13.40
N ARG A 86 3.45 10.48 12.60
CA ARG A 86 3.93 10.56 11.22
C ARG A 86 5.46 10.64 11.22
N PRO A 87 6.19 9.68 10.63
CA PRO A 87 7.64 9.78 10.54
C PRO A 87 8.05 10.69 9.38
N ASP A 88 9.24 11.25 9.46
CA ASP A 88 9.95 11.99 8.40
C ASP A 88 11.00 11.14 7.67
N GLU A 89 11.11 9.87 8.07
CA GLU A 89 11.97 8.85 7.46
C GLU A 89 11.18 7.54 7.29
N ALA A 90 11.57 6.71 6.32
CA ALA A 90 11.06 5.34 6.17
C ALA A 90 12.10 4.30 6.60
N PHE A 91 11.62 3.09 6.90
CA PHE A 91 12.38 1.98 7.50
C PHE A 91 12.86 2.28 8.92
N THR A 92 11.99 2.92 9.70
CA THR A 92 12.24 3.28 11.12
C THR A 92 11.62 2.28 12.10
N SER A 93 10.75 1.40 11.61
CA SER A 93 10.06 0.39 12.41
C SER A 93 10.93 -0.86 12.59
N ALA A 94 10.86 -1.47 13.78
CA ALA A 94 11.54 -2.74 14.06
C ALA A 94 11.11 -3.88 13.13
N ARG A 95 9.89 -3.79 12.58
CA ARG A 95 9.32 -4.74 11.64
C ARG A 95 8.70 -3.99 10.47
N VAL A 96 8.95 -4.50 9.27
CA VAL A 96 8.48 -3.93 8.00
C VAL A 96 7.79 -5.03 7.22
N TRP A 97 6.62 -4.73 6.66
CA TRP A 97 5.96 -5.63 5.72
C TRP A 97 6.58 -5.46 4.35
N LEU A 98 7.21 -6.51 3.82
CA LEU A 98 7.53 -6.60 2.41
C LEU A 98 6.28 -7.12 1.69
N GLU A 99 5.72 -6.30 0.79
CA GLU A 99 4.52 -6.65 0.04
C GLU A 99 4.84 -6.71 -1.47
N LEU A 100 4.44 -7.80 -2.13
CA LEU A 100 4.32 -7.84 -3.58
C LEU A 100 2.85 -7.70 -3.96
N LYS A 101 2.57 -6.81 -4.91
CA LYS A 101 1.24 -6.65 -5.50
C LYS A 101 1.32 -6.82 -7.01
N GLU A 102 0.82 -7.95 -7.48
CA GLU A 102 0.69 -8.31 -8.88
C GLU A 102 -0.70 -7.90 -9.39
N ASP A 103 -0.74 -7.05 -10.40
CA ASP A 103 -1.95 -6.79 -11.19
C ASP A 103 -1.77 -7.47 -12.55
N THR A 104 -2.78 -8.22 -12.99
CA THR A 104 -3.01 -8.65 -14.37
C THR A 104 -4.31 -8.01 -14.88
N VAL A 105 -4.65 -8.21 -16.15
CA VAL A 105 -5.85 -7.63 -16.77
C VAL A 105 -7.13 -8.03 -16.01
N ASP A 106 -7.17 -9.27 -15.50
CA ASP A 106 -8.38 -9.85 -14.91
C ASP A 106 -8.31 -10.02 -13.39
N MET A 107 -7.12 -9.90 -12.77
CA MET A 107 -6.92 -10.23 -11.36
C MET A 107 -5.86 -9.36 -10.69
N SER A 108 -6.05 -9.06 -9.40
CA SER A 108 -5.00 -8.52 -8.54
C SER A 108 -4.71 -9.50 -7.41
N ARG A 109 -3.42 -9.82 -7.21
CA ARG A 109 -2.90 -10.67 -6.13
C ARG A 109 -1.98 -9.83 -5.25
N LYS A 110 -2.17 -9.93 -3.93
CA LYS A 110 -1.27 -9.33 -2.95
C LYS A 110 -0.75 -10.41 -2.01
N GLU A 111 0.56 -10.48 -1.88
CA GLU A 111 1.25 -11.34 -0.93
C GLU A 111 2.20 -10.51 -0.10
N ARG A 112 2.41 -10.89 1.16
CA ARG A 112 3.34 -10.19 2.03
C ARG A 112 3.89 -11.07 3.13
N PHE A 113 5.05 -10.68 3.63
CA PHE A 113 5.67 -11.23 4.82
C PHE A 113 6.39 -10.15 5.61
N GLU A 114 6.61 -10.41 6.90
CA GLU A 114 7.23 -9.46 7.82
C GLU A 114 8.73 -9.72 7.87
N ILE A 115 9.54 -8.67 7.72
CA ILE A 115 11.01 -8.71 7.87
C ILE A 115 11.45 -7.75 8.97
N ALA A 116 12.64 -7.97 9.51
CA ALA A 116 13.24 -7.03 10.45
C ALA A 116 13.62 -5.73 9.72
N GLY A 117 13.39 -4.58 10.35
CA GLY A 117 13.60 -3.28 9.70
C GLY A 117 15.07 -3.01 9.34
N ASP A 118 15.99 -3.49 10.17
CA ASP A 118 17.44 -3.42 9.97
C ASP A 118 17.96 -4.29 8.81
N VAL A 119 17.15 -5.24 8.32
CA VAL A 119 17.47 -6.07 7.14
C VAL A 119 17.14 -5.37 5.81
N VAL A 120 16.19 -4.43 5.81
CA VAL A 120 15.77 -3.70 4.60
C VAL A 120 16.94 -3.06 3.82
N PRO A 121 17.90 -2.32 4.44
CA PRO A 121 19.02 -1.72 3.72
C PRO A 121 19.85 -2.76 2.97
N ALA A 122 20.29 -3.80 3.69
CA ALA A 122 21.15 -4.84 3.13
C ALA A 122 20.43 -5.64 2.04
N PHE A 123 19.12 -5.87 2.20
CA PHE A 123 18.31 -6.48 1.15
C PHE A 123 18.23 -5.60 -0.10
N LEU A 124 17.95 -4.30 0.04
CA LEU A 124 17.86 -3.37 -1.09
C LEU A 124 19.19 -3.18 -1.83
N ARG A 125 20.33 -3.36 -1.14
CA ARG A 125 21.67 -3.39 -1.75
C ARG A 125 22.04 -4.75 -2.35
N GLY A 126 21.23 -5.78 -2.17
CA GLY A 126 21.51 -7.14 -2.61
C GLY A 126 22.57 -7.86 -1.77
N GLU A 127 22.87 -7.37 -0.56
CA GLU A 127 23.84 -7.94 0.39
C GLU A 127 23.23 -9.01 1.29
N THR A 128 21.90 -8.99 1.45
CA THR A 128 21.16 -10.01 2.19
C THR A 128 20.23 -10.77 1.28
N ASP A 129 20.29 -12.10 1.37
CA ASP A 129 19.42 -13.00 0.63
C ASP A 129 18.14 -13.28 1.42
N LEU A 130 17.00 -13.00 0.80
CA LEU A 130 15.66 -13.35 1.32
C LEU A 130 14.98 -14.40 0.44
N THR A 131 15.67 -15.03 -0.52
CA THR A 131 15.07 -15.92 -1.53
C THR A 131 14.25 -17.07 -0.94
N ASP A 132 14.76 -17.69 0.12
CA ASP A 132 14.10 -18.80 0.82
C ASP A 132 12.92 -18.36 1.72
N ALA A 133 12.68 -17.05 1.87
CA ALA A 133 11.62 -16.54 2.72
C ALA A 133 10.24 -16.73 2.08
N SER A 134 9.29 -17.18 2.90
CA SER A 134 7.85 -17.12 2.61
C SER A 134 7.44 -17.79 1.29
N GLY A 135 7.96 -19.00 1.02
CA GLY A 135 7.48 -19.83 -0.09
C GLY A 135 7.73 -19.26 -1.49
N GLY A 136 8.88 -18.60 -1.70
CA GLY A 136 9.28 -18.02 -3.00
C GLY A 136 8.89 -16.56 -3.19
N LEU A 137 8.18 -15.96 -2.23
CA LEU A 137 7.87 -14.53 -2.24
C LEU A 137 9.15 -13.67 -2.14
N GLY A 138 10.09 -14.10 -1.30
CA GLY A 138 11.38 -13.44 -1.16
C GLY A 138 12.24 -13.54 -2.42
N GLN A 139 12.17 -14.65 -3.16
CA GLN A 139 12.86 -14.81 -4.45
C GLN A 139 12.37 -13.78 -5.48
N LYS A 140 11.04 -13.64 -5.66
CA LYS A 140 10.46 -12.65 -6.58
C LYS A 140 10.86 -11.21 -6.20
N ALA A 141 10.89 -10.91 -4.90
CA ALA A 141 11.34 -9.60 -4.42
C ALA A 141 12.82 -9.36 -4.72
N ALA A 142 13.68 -10.36 -4.49
CA ALA A 142 15.11 -10.28 -4.79
C ALA A 142 15.38 -10.12 -6.31
N GLU A 143 14.57 -10.74 -7.16
CA GLU A 143 14.63 -10.55 -8.62
C GLU A 143 14.35 -9.09 -9.02
N LEU A 144 13.33 -8.46 -8.44
CA LEU A 144 13.04 -7.04 -8.68
C LEU A 144 14.17 -6.14 -8.20
N VAL A 145 14.72 -6.39 -7.01
CA VAL A 145 15.86 -5.62 -6.48
C VAL A 145 17.09 -5.78 -7.38
N ARG A 146 17.41 -7.00 -7.82
CA ARG A 146 18.51 -7.25 -8.79
C ARG A 146 18.28 -6.57 -10.13
N ALA A 147 17.02 -6.39 -10.55
CA ALA A 147 16.66 -5.60 -11.73
C ALA A 147 16.72 -4.08 -11.51
N GLY A 148 17.16 -3.63 -10.33
CA GLY A 148 17.36 -2.23 -9.98
C GLY A 148 16.15 -1.58 -9.30
N ALA A 149 15.17 -2.36 -8.81
CA ALA A 149 14.04 -1.81 -8.08
C ALA A 149 14.50 -1.24 -6.72
N ARG A 150 14.17 0.02 -6.48
CA ARG A 150 14.47 0.73 -5.23
C ARG A 150 13.29 1.64 -4.83
N PRO A 151 13.13 2.00 -3.55
CA PRO A 151 12.12 2.97 -3.12
C PRO A 151 12.19 4.28 -3.92
N VAL A 152 11.09 4.76 -4.51
CA VAL A 152 11.11 5.99 -5.34
C VAL A 152 10.08 7.02 -4.90
N VAL A 153 8.96 6.55 -4.35
CA VAL A 153 7.91 7.38 -3.78
C VAL A 153 7.40 6.76 -2.49
N VAL A 154 6.96 7.61 -1.58
CA VAL A 154 6.35 7.21 -0.31
C VAL A 154 4.95 7.76 -0.21
N THR A 155 4.03 6.96 0.31
CA THR A 155 2.71 7.43 0.72
C THR A 155 2.55 7.36 2.22
N GLN A 156 1.92 8.39 2.78
CA GLN A 156 1.56 8.46 4.19
C GLN A 156 0.10 8.83 4.31
N TYR A 157 -0.66 8.11 5.14
CA TYR A 157 -2.08 8.38 5.38
C TYR A 157 -2.53 7.79 6.71
N ASN A 158 -3.68 8.24 7.20
CA ASN A 158 -4.40 7.61 8.31
C ASN A 158 -5.57 6.81 7.76
N ARG A 159 -5.68 5.54 8.16
CA ARG A 159 -6.75 4.65 7.70
C ARG A 159 -7.78 4.39 8.77
N LEU A 160 -9.04 4.45 8.38
CA LEU A 160 -10.16 3.79 9.06
C LEU A 160 -10.68 2.69 8.14
N ALA A 161 -10.95 1.52 8.68
CA ALA A 161 -11.42 0.40 7.87
C ALA A 161 -12.45 -0.43 8.62
N TYR A 162 -13.51 -0.80 7.90
CA TYR A 162 -14.50 -1.77 8.34
C TYR A 162 -14.52 -2.96 7.38
N ALA A 163 -14.65 -4.15 7.92
CA ALA A 163 -14.70 -5.39 7.14
C ALA A 163 -15.72 -6.38 7.72
N ALA A 164 -16.26 -7.22 6.86
CA ALA A 164 -17.00 -8.40 7.30
C ALA A 164 -16.03 -9.42 7.93
N PRO A 165 -16.47 -10.27 8.88
CA PRO A 165 -15.61 -11.28 9.50
C PRO A 165 -14.96 -12.25 8.52
N ASP A 166 -15.61 -12.48 7.37
CA ASP A 166 -15.14 -13.33 6.28
C ASP A 166 -14.38 -12.55 5.18
N ASP A 167 -14.14 -11.25 5.39
CA ASP A 167 -13.47 -10.31 4.47
C ASP A 167 -14.10 -10.26 3.05
N ARG A 168 -15.37 -10.71 2.90
CA ARG A 168 -16.12 -10.62 1.64
C ARG A 168 -16.48 -9.21 1.26
N ILE A 169 -16.52 -8.29 2.21
CA ILE A 169 -16.67 -6.85 1.98
C ILE A 169 -15.76 -6.10 2.93
N ARG A 170 -15.05 -5.11 2.39
CA ARG A 170 -14.18 -4.21 3.15
C ARG A 170 -14.30 -2.80 2.59
N ILE A 171 -14.52 -1.83 3.47
CA ILE A 171 -14.60 -0.42 3.15
C ILE A 171 -13.53 0.31 3.96
N THR A 172 -12.70 1.09 3.28
CA THR A 172 -11.64 1.88 3.91
C THR A 172 -11.76 3.35 3.56
N ALA A 173 -11.35 4.20 4.50
CA ALA A 173 -11.19 5.64 4.32
C ALA A 173 -9.76 6.03 4.66
N ASP A 174 -9.04 6.56 3.68
CA ASP A 174 -7.68 7.07 3.84
C ASP A 174 -7.72 8.60 3.92
N HIS A 175 -7.48 9.12 5.10
CA HIS A 175 -7.40 10.54 5.40
C HIS A 175 -5.94 11.02 5.33
N ASN A 176 -5.76 12.32 5.10
CA ASN A 176 -4.45 12.97 5.12
C ASN A 176 -3.44 12.28 4.19
N LEU A 177 -3.87 11.85 2.99
CA LEU A 177 -2.99 11.14 2.07
C LEU A 177 -1.96 12.10 1.46
N ILE A 178 -0.69 11.81 1.71
CA ILE A 178 0.47 12.58 1.25
C ILE A 178 1.30 11.69 0.34
N TYR A 179 1.77 12.27 -0.77
CA TYR A 179 2.75 11.70 -1.67
C TYR A 179 4.08 12.39 -1.44
N LEU A 180 5.14 11.63 -1.23
CA LEU A 180 6.49 12.14 -1.01
C LEU A 180 7.47 11.47 -1.98
N ALA A 181 8.50 12.21 -2.38
CA ALA A 181 9.63 11.65 -3.11
C ALA A 181 10.60 10.93 -2.16
N VAL A 182 11.42 10.05 -2.72
CA VAL A 182 12.66 9.57 -2.07
C VAL A 182 13.84 10.28 -2.76
N PRO A 183 14.55 11.20 -2.09
CA PRO A 183 15.59 12.03 -2.70
C PRO A 183 16.94 11.31 -2.69
N TRP A 184 17.15 10.37 -3.62
CA TRP A 184 18.41 9.62 -3.78
C TRP A 184 19.64 10.47 -4.13
N THR A 185 19.46 11.74 -4.50
CA THR A 185 20.59 12.68 -4.60
C THR A 185 21.18 13.04 -3.25
N THR A 186 20.40 12.88 -2.17
CA THR A 186 20.79 13.20 -0.80
C THR A 186 20.81 11.99 0.13
N ASN A 187 20.12 10.91 -0.23
CA ASN A 187 20.26 9.61 0.43
C ASN A 187 21.44 8.85 -0.20
N SER A 188 22.33 8.29 0.62
CA SER A 188 23.26 7.26 0.15
C SER A 188 22.59 5.89 0.14
N ASP A 189 23.17 4.91 -0.55
CA ASP A 189 22.69 3.52 -0.53
C ASP A 189 22.79 2.88 0.88
N ASP A 190 23.57 3.49 1.78
CA ASP A 190 23.70 3.11 3.19
C ASP A 190 22.80 3.92 4.13
N ALA A 191 22.08 4.93 3.62
CA ALA A 191 21.25 5.83 4.43
C ALA A 191 19.90 5.19 4.77
N VAL A 192 19.93 4.12 5.56
CA VAL A 192 18.73 3.64 6.26
C VAL A 192 18.80 4.09 7.72
N PRO A 193 17.75 4.74 8.24
CA PRO A 193 16.46 5.05 7.61
C PRO A 193 16.55 6.07 6.46
N ILE A 194 15.71 5.88 5.41
CA ILE A 194 15.74 6.79 4.25
C ILE A 194 14.97 8.06 4.58
N ARG A 195 15.57 9.22 4.29
CA ARG A 195 14.83 10.48 4.34
C ARG A 195 13.72 10.45 3.30
N ILE A 196 12.52 10.88 3.68
CA ILE A 196 11.38 11.02 2.76
C ILE A 196 11.02 12.50 2.57
N GLY A 197 10.71 12.86 1.34
CA GLY A 197 10.47 14.25 0.94
C GLY A 197 11.29 14.66 -0.29
N PRO A 198 10.95 15.78 -0.95
CA PRO A 198 9.88 16.72 -0.61
C PRO A 198 8.48 16.12 -0.81
N ILE A 199 7.47 16.84 -0.30
CA ILE A 199 6.08 16.51 -0.56
C ILE A 199 5.78 16.82 -2.02
N LEU A 200 5.34 15.80 -2.75
CA LEU A 200 4.94 15.88 -4.14
C LEU A 200 3.53 16.44 -4.27
N ALA A 201 2.60 15.92 -3.46
CA ALA A 201 1.20 16.35 -3.43
C ALA A 201 0.51 15.89 -2.13
N ARG A 202 -0.66 16.47 -1.87
CA ARG A 202 -1.59 16.05 -0.81
C ARG A 202 -2.97 15.89 -1.40
N GLU A 203 -3.65 14.80 -1.07
CA GLU A 203 -5.08 14.73 -1.30
C GLU A 203 -5.77 15.67 -0.30
N THR A 204 -6.59 16.58 -0.81
CA THR A 204 -7.44 17.47 0.01
C THR A 204 -8.65 16.73 0.56
N ASP A 205 -9.11 15.73 -0.19
CA ASP A 205 -10.28 14.90 0.11
C ASP A 205 -9.86 13.50 0.59
N VAL A 206 -10.86 12.70 0.98
CA VAL A 206 -10.66 11.35 1.52
C VAL A 206 -10.74 10.32 0.41
N VAL A 207 -9.77 9.40 0.38
CA VAL A 207 -9.84 8.25 -0.55
C VAL A 207 -10.66 7.15 0.11
N ILE A 208 -11.86 6.90 -0.43
CA ILE A 208 -12.69 5.75 -0.06
C ILE A 208 -12.38 4.59 -1.00
N GLU A 209 -12.14 3.41 -0.46
CA GLU A 209 -11.96 2.18 -1.24
C GLU A 209 -12.93 1.12 -0.73
N MET A 210 -13.74 0.57 -1.65
CA MET A 210 -14.69 -0.50 -1.38
C MET A 210 -14.27 -1.75 -2.15
N LYS A 211 -14.07 -2.85 -1.42
CA LYS A 211 -13.67 -4.15 -1.95
C LYS A 211 -14.71 -5.19 -1.61
N TRP A 212 -15.09 -6.02 -2.57
CA TRP A 212 -16.05 -7.09 -2.30
C TRP A 212 -15.88 -8.33 -3.17
N LEU A 213 -16.41 -9.45 -2.69
CA LEU A 213 -16.48 -10.74 -3.36
C LEU A 213 -17.94 -11.13 -3.58
N GLY A 214 -18.30 -11.48 -4.82
CA GLY A 214 -19.66 -11.87 -5.19
C GLY A 214 -20.62 -10.68 -5.20
N GLU A 215 -21.88 -10.94 -4.83
CA GLU A 215 -22.92 -9.91 -4.80
C GLU A 215 -22.82 -9.05 -3.53
N LEU A 216 -23.08 -7.74 -3.68
CA LEU A 216 -23.18 -6.84 -2.54
C LEU A 216 -24.51 -7.08 -1.80
N PRO A 217 -24.52 -7.08 -0.45
CA PRO A 217 -25.78 -6.99 0.28
C PRO A 217 -26.45 -5.64 -0.02
N ALA A 218 -27.79 -5.59 0.03
CA ALA A 218 -28.58 -4.43 -0.41
C ALA A 218 -28.09 -3.09 0.18
N TRP A 219 -27.78 -3.04 1.49
CA TRP A 219 -27.26 -1.82 2.14
C TRP A 219 -25.94 -1.33 1.52
N ALA A 220 -25.08 -2.26 1.08
CA ALA A 220 -23.78 -1.95 0.50
C ALA A 220 -23.91 -1.58 -0.97
N GLU A 221 -24.85 -2.19 -1.69
CA GLU A 221 -25.21 -1.80 -3.06
C GLU A 221 -25.76 -0.38 -3.10
N GLU A 222 -26.69 -0.03 -2.19
CA GLU A 222 -27.21 1.32 -2.05
C GLU A 222 -26.10 2.33 -1.72
N LEU A 223 -25.22 1.99 -0.77
CA LEU A 223 -24.08 2.84 -0.39
C LEU A 223 -23.10 3.03 -1.55
N HIS A 224 -22.81 1.97 -2.31
CA HIS A 224 -21.95 2.00 -3.49
C HIS A 224 -22.54 2.87 -4.60
N GLY A 225 -23.84 2.71 -4.89
CA GLY A 225 -24.56 3.56 -5.83
C GLY A 225 -24.57 5.03 -5.40
N TYR A 226 -24.78 5.29 -4.11
CA TYR A 226 -24.73 6.64 -3.54
C TYR A 226 -23.34 7.29 -3.70
N LEU A 227 -22.27 6.52 -3.50
CA LEU A 227 -20.89 6.95 -3.73
C LEU A 227 -20.63 7.28 -5.21
N ARG A 228 -21.00 6.38 -6.13
CA ARG A 228 -20.82 6.58 -7.58
C ARG A 228 -21.50 7.85 -8.10
N GLN A 229 -22.62 8.25 -7.51
CA GLN A 229 -23.35 9.46 -7.93
C GLN A 229 -22.72 10.77 -7.42
N ARG A 230 -21.93 10.72 -6.35
CA ARG A 230 -21.46 11.93 -5.63
C ARG A 230 -19.95 12.10 -5.60
N ALA A 231 -19.19 11.07 -5.95
CA ALA A 231 -17.75 11.09 -5.97
C ALA A 231 -17.25 10.56 -7.31
N PRO A 232 -16.21 11.17 -7.90
CA PRO A 232 -15.51 10.57 -9.03
C PRO A 232 -15.06 9.15 -8.67
N ALA A 233 -15.45 8.18 -9.50
CA ALA A 233 -14.99 6.80 -9.42
C ALA A 233 -13.69 6.60 -10.23
N ASP A 234 -13.16 5.37 -10.24
CA ASP A 234 -12.05 4.93 -11.09
C ASP A 234 -10.71 5.64 -10.84
N ARG A 235 -10.49 6.03 -9.58
CA ARG A 235 -9.21 6.58 -9.15
C ARG A 235 -8.07 5.55 -9.35
N PRO A 236 -6.97 5.91 -10.03
CA PRO A 236 -5.79 5.04 -10.15
C PRO A 236 -5.20 4.65 -8.79
N SER A 237 -4.33 3.64 -8.78
CA SER A 237 -3.63 3.25 -7.55
C SER A 237 -2.80 4.40 -6.97
N LYS A 238 -2.60 4.40 -5.64
CA LYS A 238 -1.76 5.41 -4.97
C LYS A 238 -0.34 5.49 -5.55
N PHE A 239 0.22 4.36 -5.98
CA PHE A 239 1.51 4.29 -6.66
C PHE A 239 1.51 5.08 -7.98
N VAL A 240 0.53 4.81 -8.84
CA VAL A 240 0.41 5.51 -10.14
C VAL A 240 0.22 7.01 -9.94
N VAL A 241 -0.60 7.43 -8.97
CA VAL A 241 -0.78 8.86 -8.66
C VAL A 241 0.52 9.49 -8.15
N ALA A 242 1.22 8.82 -7.22
CA ALA A 242 2.50 9.30 -6.70
C ALA A 242 3.56 9.47 -7.80
N MET A 243 3.68 8.47 -8.68
CA MET A 243 4.62 8.49 -9.79
C MET A 243 4.31 9.59 -10.81
N ARG A 244 3.02 9.82 -11.11
CA ARG A 244 2.62 10.95 -11.98
C ARG A 244 3.06 12.30 -11.41
N HIS A 245 2.94 12.50 -10.10
CA HIS A 245 3.47 13.72 -9.49
C HIS A 245 5.00 13.77 -9.50
N LEU A 246 5.68 12.65 -9.20
CA LEU A 246 7.15 12.58 -9.22
C LEU A 246 7.71 12.93 -10.61
N LEU A 247 7.07 12.42 -11.67
CA LEU A 247 7.50 12.58 -13.06
C LEU A 247 6.95 13.86 -13.72
N GLY A 248 6.17 14.68 -13.01
CA GLY A 248 5.57 15.90 -13.56
C GLY A 248 4.46 15.65 -14.59
N GLU A 249 3.88 14.45 -14.61
CA GLU A 249 2.79 14.05 -15.53
C GLU A 249 1.39 14.35 -14.96
N ALA A 250 1.30 14.67 -13.67
CA ALA A 250 0.04 15.05 -13.04
C ALA A 250 -0.42 16.41 -13.59
N LYS A 251 -1.66 16.46 -14.10
CA LYS A 251 -2.29 17.74 -14.44
C LYS A 251 -2.57 18.50 -13.15
N SER A 252 -2.08 19.74 -13.08
CA SER A 252 -2.40 20.73 -12.06
C SER A 252 -3.90 21.04 -12.00
#